data_AF-A0A0A7I9Y6-F1
#
_entry.id   AF-A0A0A7I9Y6-F1
#
_cell.length_a   1.000
_cell.length_b   1.000
_cell.length_c   1.000
_cell.angle_alpha   90.00
_cell.angle_beta   90.00
_cell.angle_gamma   90.00
#
_symmetry.space_group_name_H-M   'P 1'
#
loop_
_entity.id
_entity.type
_entity.pdbx_description
1 polymer ?
#
loop_
_entity_poly.entity_id
_entity_poly.type
_entity_poly.pdbx_seq_one_letter_code
_entity_poly.pdbx_strand_id
1 'polypeptide(L)' 'MSISEERSRRYTFEPDQLTPVTNPEELKRIHEKTGVRPLPDDEQAWIAEQWKLRFDTDPELSTFKLSDEYRQLKAQGKI' A
#
# COMPACT_ATOMS: atom_id res chain seq x y z
N MET A 1 26.59 0.41 2.19
CA MET A 1 26.60 1.89 2.12
C MET A 1 25.92 2.42 3.38
N SER A 2 26.60 3.22 4.20
CA SER A 2 26.04 3.83 5.40
C SER A 2 25.36 5.15 5.03
N ILE A 3 24.03 5.22 5.23
CA ILE A 3 23.28 6.46 5.09
C ILE A 3 23.50 7.26 6.38
N SER A 4 23.91 8.53 6.28
CA SER A 4 24.02 9.42 7.44
C SER A 4 22.68 9.50 8.19
N GLU A 5 22.70 9.50 9.52
CA GLU A 5 21.49 9.64 10.35
C GLU A 5 20.64 10.85 9.94
N GLU A 6 21.28 11.95 9.53
CA GLU A 6 20.63 13.16 9.04
C GLU A 6 19.85 12.93 7.75
N ARG A 7 20.37 12.07 6.85
CA ARG A 7 19.65 11.63 5.65
C ARG A 7 18.51 10.68 6.00
N SER A 8 18.70 9.80 6.98
CA SER A 8 17.66 8.85 7.43
C SER A 8 16.44 9.59 7.99
N ARG A 9 16.65 10.59 8.86
CA ARG A 9 15.60 11.40 9.46
C ARG A 9 14.82 12.25 8.45
N ARG A 10 15.39 12.56 7.28
CA ARG A 10 14.69 13.34 6.25
C ARG A 10 13.58 12.55 5.54
N TYR A 11 13.70 11.22 5.51
CA TYR A 11 12.75 10.34 4.83
C TYR A 11 11.99 9.41 5.79
N THR A 12 12.26 9.50 7.09
CA THR A 12 11.59 8.74 8.13
C THR A 12 10.74 9.71 8.93
N PHE A 13 9.43 9.51 8.91
CA PHE A 13 8.51 10.26 9.76
C PHE A 13 8.53 9.67 11.16
N GLU A 14 8.69 10.50 12.19
CA GLU A 14 8.45 10.06 13.56
C GLU A 14 6.93 9.83 13.77
N PRO A 15 6.52 8.88 14.62
CA PRO A 15 5.12 8.49 14.78
C PRO A 15 4.17 9.65 15.15
N ASP A 16 4.68 10.70 15.80
CA ASP A 16 3.95 11.89 16.21
C ASP A 16 3.90 12.99 15.14
N GLN A 17 4.64 12.83 14.04
CA GLN A 17 4.70 13.80 12.94
C GLN A 17 3.62 13.56 11.86
N LEU A 18 2.91 12.43 11.92
CA LEU A 18 1.88 12.09 10.95
C LEU A 18 0.50 12.48 11.48
N THR A 19 -0.10 13.52 10.88
CA THR A 19 -1.53 13.77 11.04
C THR A 19 -2.27 13.02 9.94
N PRO A 20 -3.06 11.98 10.27
CA PRO A 20 -3.80 11.24 9.26
C PRO A 20 -4.88 12.15 8.65
N VAL A 21 -4.92 12.21 7.31
CA VAL A 21 -6.02 12.86 6.60
C VAL A 21 -7.22 11.91 6.63
N THR A 22 -8.16 12.17 7.52
CA THR A 22 -9.37 11.33 7.70
C THR A 22 -10.62 11.96 7.09
N ASN A 23 -10.55 13.23 6.66
CA ASN A 23 -11.68 13.93 6.05
C ASN A 23 -11.97 13.37 4.63
N PRO A 24 -13.16 12.80 4.36
CA PRO A 24 -13.50 12.22 3.06
C PRO A 24 -13.42 13.20 1.88
N GLU A 25 -13.78 14.48 2.09
CA GLU A 25 -13.74 15.50 1.03
C GLU A 25 -12.30 15.87 0.67
N GLU A 26 -11.42 15.90 1.67
CA GLU A 26 -9.99 16.15 1.46
C GLU A 26 -9.34 14.98 0.73
N LEU A 27 -9.64 13.74 1.14
CA LEU A 27 -9.20 12.53 0.45
C LEU A 27 -9.67 12.52 -1.00
N LYS A 28 -10.93 12.86 -1.26
CA LYS A 28 -11.48 12.96 -2.62
C LYS A 28 -10.71 13.98 -3.47
N ARG A 29 -10.45 15.18 -2.94
CA ARG A 29 -9.66 16.20 -3.65
C ARG A 29 -8.23 15.73 -3.92
N ILE A 30 -7.60 15.04 -2.97
CA ILE A 30 -6.26 14.47 -3.16
C ILE A 30 -6.29 13.43 -4.28
N HIS A 31 -7.24 12.50 -4.26
CA HIS A 31 -7.39 11.48 -5.30
C HIS A 31 -7.65 12.08 -6.69
N GLU A 32 -8.46 13.14 -6.78
CA GLU A 32 -8.70 13.87 -8.03
C GLU A 32 -7.44 14.59 -8.52
N LYS A 33 -6.70 15.22 -7.61
CA LYS A 33 -5.47 15.96 -7.93
C LYS A 33 -4.32 15.04 -8.37
N THR A 34 -4.16 13.90 -7.72
CA THR A 34 -3.03 12.98 -7.99
C THR A 34 -3.38 11.92 -9.05
N GLY A 35 -4.68 11.69 -9.30
CA GLY A 35 -5.16 10.57 -10.10
C GLY A 35 -4.97 9.21 -9.41
N VAL A 36 -4.40 9.17 -8.20
CA VAL A 36 -4.15 7.95 -7.44
C VAL A 36 -5.36 7.70 -6.55
N ARG A 37 -5.98 6.54 -6.74
CA ARG A 37 -7.07 6.05 -5.89
C ARG A 37 -6.62 4.78 -5.17
N PRO A 38 -7.06 4.55 -3.93
CA PRO A 38 -6.86 3.27 -3.28
C PRO A 38 -7.51 2.15 -4.11
N LEU A 39 -6.98 0.94 -3.98
CA LEU A 39 -7.62 -0.24 -4.54
C LEU A 39 -8.98 -0.46 -3.87
N PRO A 40 -9.92 -1.19 -4.53
CA PRO A 40 -11.14 -1.65 -3.90
C PRO A 40 -10.87 -2.32 -2.54
N ASP A 41 -11.78 -2.13 -1.58
CA ASP A 41 -11.56 -2.57 -0.19
C ASP A 41 -11.29 -4.08 -0.08
N ASP A 42 -11.95 -4.90 -0.90
CA ASP A 42 -11.79 -6.35 -0.96
C ASP A 42 -10.43 -6.77 -1.54
N GLU A 43 -10.01 -6.14 -2.64
CA GLU A 43 -8.69 -6.32 -3.24
C GLU A 43 -7.58 -5.89 -2.27
N GLN A 44 -7.73 -4.73 -1.63
CA GLN A 44 -6.76 -4.20 -0.68
C GLN A 44 -6.64 -5.10 0.57
N ALA A 45 -7.77 -5.60 1.10
CA ALA A 45 -7.77 -6.50 2.24
C ALA A 45 -7.04 -7.82 1.91
N TRP A 46 -7.35 -8.42 0.75
CA TRP A 46 -6.69 -9.65 0.31
C TRP A 46 -5.19 -9.46 0.11
N ILE A 47 -4.78 -8.36 -0.52
CA ILE A 47 -3.37 -8.00 -0.68
C ILE A 47 -2.67 -7.88 0.68
N ALA A 48 -3.30 -7.21 1.66
CA ALA A 48 -2.72 -7.07 2.99
C ALA A 48 -2.54 -8.43 3.71
N GLU A 49 -3.46 -9.37 3.53
CA GLU A 49 -3.32 -10.73 4.04
C GLU A 49 -2.18 -11.49 3.35
N GLN A 50 -2.07 -11.44 2.02
CA GLN A 50 -0.98 -12.09 1.31
C GLN A 50 0.38 -11.49 1.63
N TRP A 51 0.45 -10.18 1.86
CA TRP A 51 1.67 -9.53 2.36
C TRP A 51 2.11 -10.14 3.67
N LYS A 52 1.22 -10.24 4.67
CA LYS A 52 1.55 -10.85 5.97
C LYS A 52 2.04 -12.29 5.85
N LEU A 53 1.50 -13.05 4.90
CA LEU A 53 1.86 -14.47 4.71
C LEU A 53 3.19 -14.66 3.98
N ARG A 54 3.51 -13.79 3.01
CA ARG A 54 4.61 -14.00 2.06
C ARG A 54 5.80 -13.06 2.30
N PHE A 55 5.69 -12.07 3.18
CA PHE A 55 6.72 -11.03 3.39
C PHE A 55 8.13 -11.59 3.62
N ASP A 56 8.26 -12.61 4.45
CA ASP A 56 9.57 -13.19 4.80
C ASP A 56 10.09 -14.22 3.77
N THR A 57 9.22 -14.71 2.87
CA THR A 57 9.51 -15.88 2.03
C THR A 57 9.58 -15.57 0.54
N ASP A 58 8.91 -14.52 0.08
CA ASP A 58 8.93 -14.07 -1.30
C ASP A 58 9.75 -12.78 -1.45
N PRO A 59 11.02 -12.87 -1.89
CA PRO A 59 11.88 -11.69 -2.06
C PRO A 59 11.43 -10.79 -3.23
N GLU A 60 10.56 -11.27 -4.11
CA GLU A 60 10.00 -10.47 -5.21
C GLU A 60 8.55 -10.04 -4.97
N LEU A 61 8.10 -10.10 -3.71
CA LEU A 61 6.76 -9.72 -3.31
C LEU A 61 6.49 -8.26 -3.66
N SER A 62 5.35 -8.04 -4.32
CA SER A 62 4.95 -6.72 -4.80
C SER A 62 3.44 -6.58 -4.78
N THR A 63 2.97 -5.42 -4.33
CA THR A 63 1.55 -5.07 -4.34
C THR A 63 0.95 -5.16 -5.74
N PHE A 64 1.71 -4.85 -6.79
CA PHE A 64 1.23 -4.97 -8.17
C PHE A 64 1.04 -6.43 -8.59
N LYS A 65 2.01 -7.30 -8.28
CA LYS A 65 1.90 -8.75 -8.56
C LYS A 65 0.71 -9.37 -7.82
N LEU A 66 0.52 -9.00 -6.54
CA LEU A 66 -0.61 -9.47 -5.75
C LEU A 66 -1.95 -8.94 -6.28
N SER A 67 -2.01 -7.69 -6.74
CA SER A 67 -3.20 -7.13 -7.39
C SER A 67 -3.56 -7.89 -8.67
N ASP A 68 -2.58 -8.23 -9.51
CA ASP A 68 -2.81 -9.06 -10.70
C ASP A 68 -3.25 -10.48 -10.34
N GLU A 69 -2.65 -11.09 -9.32
CA GLU A 69 -3.06 -12.41 -8.80
C GLU A 69 -4.50 -12.39 -8.29
N TYR A 70 -4.88 -11.37 -7.50
CA TYR A 70 -6.25 -11.18 -7.01
C TYR A 70 -7.24 -11.14 -8.17
N ARG A 71 -6.98 -10.30 -9.18
CA ARG A 71 -7.87 -10.15 -10.35
C ARG A 71 -8.01 -11.45 -11.14
N GLN A 72 -6.91 -12.20 -11.30
CA GLN A 72 -6.96 -13.51 -11.95
C GLN A 72 -7.78 -14.52 -11.15
N LEU A 73 -7.60 -14.60 -9.84
CA LEU A 73 -8.35 -15.49 -8.96
C LEU A 73 -9.84 -15.12 -8.93
N LYS A 74 -10.15 -13.82 -8.90
CA LYS A 74 -11.51 -13.28 -8.94
C LYS A 74 -12.20 -13.61 -10.26
N ALA A 75 -11.52 -13.43 -11.38
CA ALA A 75 -12.02 -13.79 -12.71
C ALA A 75 -12.28 -15.30 -12.85
N GLN A 76 -11.53 -16.13 -12.11
CA GLN A 76 -11.72 -17.58 -12.06
C GLN A 76 -12.79 -18.02 -11.04
N GLY A 77 -13.38 -17.09 -10.28
CA GLY A 77 -14.37 -17.40 -9.24
C GLY A 77 -13.80 -18.15 -8.02
N LYS A 78 -12.48 -18.06 -7.79
CA LYS A 78 -11.81 -18.73 -6.67
C LYS A 78 -11.88 -17.92 -5.37
N ILE A 79 -12.10 -16.61 -5.48
CA ILE A 79 -12.27 -15.64 -4.39
C ILE A 79 -13.35 -14.61 -4.74
#